data_AF-A0A550H5Y9-F1
#
_entry.id   AF-A0A550H5Y9-F1
#
_cell.length_a   1.000
_cell.length_b   1.000
_cell.length_c   1.000
_cell.angle_alpha   90.00
_cell.angle_beta   90.00
_cell.angle_gamma   90.00
#
_symmetry.space_group_name_H-M   'P 1'
#
loop_
_entity.id
_entity.type
_entity.pdbx_description
1 polymer ?
#
loop_
_entity_poly.entity_id
_entity_poly.type
_entity_poly.pdbx_seq_one_letter_code
_entity_poly.pdbx_strand_id
1 'polypeptide(L)' 'MQQLTHPTLDENHTLRQTTRLMIDTGTYTITVTRLDQPTANITIQDILDAVRRGHHTGTTRLADILQPSTIIIR' A
#
# COMPACT_ATOMS: atom_id res chain seq x y z
N MET A 1 10.09 -12.93 -21.78
CA MET A 1 9.18 -12.73 -20.63
C MET A 1 9.10 -11.24 -20.39
N GLN A 2 7.95 -10.61 -20.55
CA GLN A 2 7.81 -9.18 -20.22
C GLN A 2 7.61 -9.06 -18.71
N GLN A 3 8.57 -8.43 -18.05
CA GLN A 3 8.50 -8.12 -16.63
C GLN A 3 7.40 -7.07 -16.47
N LEU A 4 6.26 -7.44 -15.87
CA LEU A 4 5.20 -6.51 -15.53
C LEU A 4 5.78 -5.53 -14.50
N THR A 5 6.22 -4.36 -14.96
CA THR A 5 6.62 -3.27 -14.09
C THR A 5 5.36 -2.69 -13.48
N HIS A 6 5.06 -3.13 -12.26
CA HIS A 6 4.00 -2.55 -11.47
C HIS A 6 4.41 -1.13 -11.03
N PRO A 7 3.47 -0.18 -10.91
CA PRO A 7 3.78 1.18 -10.48
C PRO A 7 4.45 1.19 -9.11
N THR A 8 5.39 2.11 -8.92
CA THR A 8 6.13 2.27 -7.67
C THR A 8 5.63 3.51 -6.93
N LEU A 9 5.38 3.39 -5.63
CA LEU A 9 4.91 4.47 -4.77
C LEU A 9 5.74 4.54 -3.49
N ASP A 10 6.04 5.77 -3.05
CA ASP A 10 6.65 6.01 -1.75
C ASP A 10 5.68 5.64 -0.60
N GLU A 11 6.22 5.12 0.50
CA GLU A 11 5.44 4.68 1.65
C GLU A 11 4.60 5.76 2.33
N ASN A 12 4.87 7.04 2.07
CA ASN A 12 4.09 8.16 2.60
C ASN A 12 2.84 8.47 1.76
N HIS A 13 2.65 7.81 0.61
CA HIS A 13 1.41 7.93 -0.15
C HIS A 13 0.22 7.41 0.66
N THR A 14 -0.92 8.07 0.49
CA THR A 14 -2.17 7.71 1.16
C THR A 14 -2.92 6.61 0.42
N LEU A 15 -3.73 5.81 1.13
CA LEU A 15 -4.59 4.79 0.51
C LEU A 15 -5.48 5.35 -0.61
N ARG A 16 -5.95 6.60 -0.48
CA ARG A 16 -6.72 7.27 -1.53
C ARG A 16 -5.89 7.55 -2.79
N GLN A 17 -4.68 8.07 -2.64
CA GLN A 17 -3.79 8.31 -3.79
C GLN A 17 -3.43 6.99 -4.48
N THR A 18 -3.13 5.97 -3.67
CA THR A 18 -2.80 4.64 -4.12
C THR A 18 -3.92 3.99 -4.92
N THR A 19 -5.13 3.94 -4.35
CA THR A 19 -6.30 3.34 -5.02
C THR A 19 -6.68 4.10 -6.29
N ARG A 20 -6.54 5.44 -6.28
CA ARG A 20 -6.73 6.25 -7.49
C ARG A 20 -5.73 5.89 -8.58
N LEU A 21 -4.43 5.77 -8.25
CA LEU A 21 -3.42 5.33 -9.21
C LEU A 21 -3.78 3.97 -9.80
N MET A 22 -4.11 2.99 -8.95
CA MET A 22 -4.47 1.63 -9.38
C MET A 22 -5.66 1.62 -10.37
N ILE A 23 -6.66 2.47 -10.14
CA ILE A 23 -7.80 2.64 -11.05
C ILE A 23 -7.35 3.30 -12.36
N ASP A 24 -6.59 4.38 -12.28
CA ASP A 24 -6.16 5.18 -13.43
C ASP A 24 -5.23 4.37 -14.36
N THR A 25 -4.41 3.46 -13.80
CA THR A 25 -3.46 2.62 -14.57
C THR A 25 -4.00 1.22 -14.90
N GLY A 26 -5.13 0.82 -14.31
CA GLY A 26 -5.66 -0.55 -14.43
C GLY A 26 -4.76 -1.62 -13.76
N THR A 27 -3.94 -1.23 -12.78
CA THR A 27 -3.01 -2.14 -12.09
C THR A 27 -3.53 -2.56 -10.73
N TYR A 28 -3.44 -3.85 -10.41
CA TYR A 28 -3.91 -4.41 -9.14
C TYR A 28 -2.79 -4.62 -8.10
N THR A 29 -1.55 -4.37 -8.48
CA THR A 29 -0.34 -4.50 -7.64
C THR A 29 0.50 -3.25 -7.79
N ILE A 30 1.15 -2.85 -6.71
CA ILE A 30 2.08 -1.72 -6.64
C ILE A 30 3.27 -2.10 -5.77
N THR A 31 4.44 -1.57 -6.11
CA THR A 31 5.64 -1.69 -5.28
C THR A 31 5.75 -0.47 -4.38
N VAL A 32 5.86 -0.69 -3.08
CA VAL A 32 6.07 0.37 -2.09
C VAL A 32 7.56 0.51 -1.82
N THR A 33 8.06 1.74 -1.86
CA THR A 33 9.44 2.08 -1.54
C THR A 33 9.54 2.87 -0.24
N ARG A 34 10.63 2.65 0.51
CA ARG A 34 11.08 3.47 1.64
C ARG A 34 12.51 3.91 1.34
N LEU A 35 12.78 5.22 1.33
CA LEU A 35 14.10 5.76 1.01
C LEU A 35 14.65 5.20 -0.32
N ASP A 36 13.81 5.21 -1.36
CA ASP A 36 14.09 4.66 -2.71
C ASP A 36 14.40 3.15 -2.77
N GLN A 37 14.21 2.42 -1.67
CA GLN A 37 14.39 0.98 -1.64
C GLN A 37 13.04 0.24 -1.64
N PRO A 38 12.85 -0.76 -2.52
CA PRO A 38 11.62 -1.55 -2.55
C PRO A 38 11.47 -2.30 -1.22
N THR A 39 10.36 -2.07 -0.54
CA THR A 39 10.08 -2.60 0.80
C THR A 39 8.98 -3.66 0.78
N ALA A 40 7.94 -3.46 -0.03
CA ALA A 40 6.82 -4.38 -0.13
C ALA A 40 6.16 -4.30 -1.51
N ASN A 41 5.51 -5.38 -1.94
CA ASN A 41 4.50 -5.32 -2.98
C ASN A 41 3.14 -5.48 -2.32
N ILE A 42 2.20 -4.60 -2.64
CA ILE A 42 0.83 -4.68 -2.10
C ILE A 42 -0.18 -4.71 -3.23
N THR A 43 -1.29 -5.36 -2.93
CA THR A 43 -2.44 -5.51 -3.81
C THR A 43 -3.60 -4.66 -3.32
N ILE A 44 -4.63 -4.52 -4.17
CA ILE A 44 -5.88 -3.89 -3.75
C ILE A 44 -6.54 -4.63 -2.58
N GLN A 45 -6.35 -5.95 -2.46
CA GLN A 45 -6.92 -6.74 -1.38
C GLN A 45 -6.29 -6.38 -0.03
N ASP A 46 -4.99 -6.14 0.01
CA ASP A 46 -4.29 -5.72 1.24
C ASP A 46 -4.82 -4.38 1.75
N ILE A 47 -5.11 -3.44 0.83
CA ILE A 47 -5.71 -2.14 1.14
C ILE A 47 -7.14 -2.33 1.69
N LEU A 48 -7.96 -3.16 1.03
CA LEU A 48 -9.33 -3.43 1.49
C LEU A 48 -9.35 -4.10 2.86
N ASP A 49 -8.45 -5.05 3.11
CA ASP A 49 -8.33 -5.74 4.39
C ASP A 49 -7.84 -4.80 5.50
N ALA A 50 -6.96 -3.84 5.18
CA ALA A 50 -6.60 -2.78 6.11
C ALA A 50 -7.82 -1.91 6.46
N VAL A 51 -8.57 -1.42 5.47
CA VAL A 51 -9.76 -0.58 5.71
C VAL A 51 -10.83 -1.35 6.54
N ARG A 52 -11.07 -2.62 6.22
CA ARG A 52 -12.06 -3.47 6.93
C ARG A 52 -11.71 -3.71 8.40
N ARG A 53 -10.42 -3.67 8.77
CA ARG A 53 -9.95 -3.79 10.16
C ARG A 53 -10.23 -2.55 11.02
N GLY A 54 -10.86 -1.51 10.46
CA GLY A 54 -11.53 -0.44 11.21
C GLY A 54 -10.67 0.75 11.61
N HIS A 55 -9.36 0.73 11.34
CA HIS A 55 -8.43 1.80 11.75
C HIS A 55 -7.81 2.57 10.58
N HIS A 56 -8.12 2.19 9.34
CA HIS A 56 -7.49 2.75 8.16
C HIS A 56 -8.52 3.41 7.24
N THR A 57 -8.24 4.65 6.82
CA THR A 57 -9.10 5.47 5.97
C THR A 57 -8.36 5.92 4.72
N GLY A 58 -9.01 6.66 3.82
CA GLY A 58 -8.37 7.19 2.63
C GLY A 58 -7.16 8.10 2.90
N THR A 59 -6.99 8.65 4.10
CA THR A 59 -5.84 9.49 4.48
C THR A 59 -4.72 8.70 5.16
N THR A 60 -4.93 7.43 5.47
CA THR A 60 -3.90 6.54 6.04
C THR A 60 -2.76 6.35 5.04
N ARG A 61 -1.51 6.34 5.51
CA ARG A 61 -0.34 6.12 4.65
C ARG A 61 -0.10 4.63 4.40
N LEU A 62 0.58 4.32 3.29
CA LEU A 62 1.01 2.96 2.99
C LEU A 62 1.90 2.38 4.11
N ALA A 63 2.80 3.18 4.66
CA ALA A 63 3.64 2.78 5.80
C ALA A 63 2.83 2.23 6.99
N ASP A 64 1.65 2.81 7.23
CA ASP A 64 0.83 2.48 8.41
C ASP A 64 0.10 1.14 8.27
N ILE A 65 -0.13 0.67 7.04
CA ILE A 65 -0.74 -0.65 6.77
C ILE A 65 0.30 -1.75 6.54
N LEU A 66 1.57 -1.37 6.36
CA LEU A 66 2.70 -2.28 6.16
C LEU A 66 3.39 -2.70 7.47
N GLN A 67 3.17 -1.97 8.56
CA GLN A 67 3.74 -2.34 9.85
C GLN A 67 2.99 -3.54 10.46
N PRO A 68 3.70 -4.56 10.99
CA PRO A 68 3.04 -5.54 11.82
C PRO A 68 2.45 -4.82 13.03
N SER A 69 1.16 -5.04 13.27
CA SER A 69 0.45 -4.57 14.47
C SER A 69 1.34 -4.82 15.68
N THR A 70 1.99 -3.78 16.21
CA THR A 70 2.77 -3.90 17.43
C THR A 70 1.75 -4.04 18.54
N ILE A 71 1.40 -5.29 18.89
CA ILE A 71 0.68 -5.60 20.11
C ILE A 71 1.62 -5.21 21.24
N ILE A 72 1.41 -4.02 21.81
CA ILE A 72 2.02 -3.66 23.08
C ILE A 72 1.25 -4.45 24.14
N ILE A 73 1.73 -5.66 24.47
CA ILE A 73 1.33 -6.33 25.70
C ILE A 73 2.02 -5.56 26.81
N ARG A 74 1.26 -4.77 27.58
CA ARG A 74 1.66 -4.26 28.88
C ARG A 74 1.17 -5.22 29.95
#